data_AF-A0A3P6LLZ6-F1
#
_entry.id   AF-A0A3P6LLZ6-F1
#
_cell.length_a   1.000
_cell.length_b   1.000
_cell.length_c   1.000
_cell.angle_alpha   90.00
_cell.angle_beta   90.00
_cell.angle_gamma   90.00
#
_symmetry.space_group_name_H-M   'P 1'
#
loop_
_entity.id
_entity.type
_entity.pdbx_description
1 polymer ?
#
loop_
_entity_poly.entity_id
_entity_poly.type
_entity_poly.pdbx_seq_one_letter_code
_entity_poly.pdbx_strand_id
1 'polypeptide(L)' 'MSLINTKIKPFKNQAFKNGEFIEITEKDTEGRWSVFFFYPG' A
#
# COMPACT_ATOMS: atom_id res chain seq x y z
N MET A 1 4.90 -14.93 12.60
CA MET A 1 4.45 -14.05 13.71
C MET A 1 3.46 -13.06 13.10
N SER A 2 2.33 -12.79 13.75
CA SER A 2 1.33 -11.85 13.22
C SER A 2 1.88 -10.41 13.21
N LEU A 3 1.40 -9.58 12.28
CA LEU A 3 1.74 -8.15 12.19
C LEU A 3 0.64 -7.24 12.79
N ILE A 4 -0.31 -7.80 13.54
CA ILE A 4 -1.38 -7.01 14.16
C ILE A 4 -0.83 -5.94 15.11
N ASN A 5 -1.45 -4.75 15.10
CA ASN A 5 -1.05 -3.58 15.91
C ASN A 5 0.39 -3.08 15.65
N THR A 6 0.94 -3.33 14.47
CA THR A 6 2.22 -2.77 14.02
C THR A 6 2.00 -1.69 12.96
N LYS A 7 2.92 -0.71 12.90
CA LYS A 7 2.89 0.30 11.84
C LYS A 7 3.43 -0.32 10.55
N ILE A 8 2.78 -0.02 9.43
CA ILE A 8 3.29 -0.39 8.10
C ILE A 8 4.69 0.20 7.88
N LYS A 9 5.55 -0.55 7.19
CA LYS A 9 6.91 -0.11 6.86
C LYS A 9 6.88 0.86 5.67
N PRO A 10 7.88 1.74 5.52
CA PRO A 10 8.02 2.56 4.32
C PRO A 10 8.09 1.70 3.06
N PHE A 11 7.43 2.15 2.00
CA PHE A 11 7.44 1.48 0.72
C PHE A 11 7.31 2.50 -0.42
N LYS A 12 7.75 2.10 -1.62
CA LYS A 12 7.61 2.91 -2.82
C LYS A 12 7.48 1.98 -4.01
N ASN A 13 6.32 1.98 -4.64
CA ASN A 13 5.98 1.06 -5.71
C ASN A 13 5.25 1.79 -6.84
N GLN A 14 5.41 1.27 -8.05
CA GLN A 14 4.58 1.66 -9.19
C GLN A 14 3.27 0.86 -9.14
N ALA A 15 2.16 1.54 -9.40
CA ALA A 15 0.83 0.94 -9.46
C ALA A 15 0.11 1.40 -10.72
N PHE A 16 -0.74 0.53 -11.27
CA PHE A 16 -1.63 0.90 -12.36
C PHE A 16 -3.01 1.22 -11.80
N LYS A 17 -3.50 2.44 -12.04
CA LYS A 17 -4.80 2.91 -11.56
C LYS A 17 -5.48 3.72 -12.65
N ASN A 18 -6.72 3.35 -12.99
CA ASN A 18 -7.56 4.07 -13.95
C ASN A 18 -6.91 4.34 -15.32
N GLY A 19 -6.08 3.41 -15.83
CA GLY A 19 -5.42 3.60 -17.13
C GLY A 19 -4.03 4.21 -17.07
N GLU A 20 -3.57 4.63 -15.89
CA GLU A 20 -2.30 5.35 -15.73
C GLU A 20 -1.37 4.65 -14.73
N PHE A 21 -0.07 4.85 -14.92
CA PHE A 21 0.94 4.45 -13.95
C PHE A 21 1.18 5.58 -12.96
N ILE A 22 1.05 5.25 -11.68
CA ILE A 22 1.26 6.16 -10.56
C ILE A 22 2.27 5.56 -9.58
N GLU A 23 2.98 6.43 -8.87
CA GLU A 23 3.78 6.02 -7.72
C GLU A 23 2.93 6.07 -6.45
N ILE A 24 3.04 5.03 -5.62
CA ILE A 24 2.38 4.96 -4.32
C ILE A 24 3.43 4.67 -3.24
N THR A 25 3.31 5.37 -2.11
CA THR A 25 4.15 5.27 -0.93
C THR A 25 3.32 5.08 0.34
N GLU A 26 3.96 4.85 1.49
CA GLU A 26 3.27 4.80 2.78
C GLU A 26 2.54 6.11 3.12
N LYS A 27 3.03 7.25 2.59
CA LYS A 27 2.42 8.57 2.82
C LYS A 27 1.01 8.67 2.24
N ASP A 28 0.75 7.98 1.14
CA ASP A 28 -0.57 7.97 0.48
C ASP A 28 -1.65 7.24 1.32
N THR A 29 -1.22 6.49 2.34
CA THR A 29 -2.10 5.75 3.25
C THR A 29 -2.40 6.51 4.54
N GLU A 30 -1.65 7.58 4.83
CA GLU A 30 -1.80 8.34 6.07
C GLU A 30 -3.12 9.13 6.10
N GLY A 31 -3.75 9.20 7.27
CA GLY A 31 -5.02 9.92 7.45
C GLY A 31 -6.24 9.26 6.79
N ARG A 32 -6.11 8.04 6.27
CA ARG A 32 -7.18 7.27 5.63
C ARG A 32 -7.14 5.80 6.06
N TRP A 33 -8.29 5.14 6.04
CA TRP A 33 -8.32 3.68 6.14
C TRP A 33 -7.82 3.06 4.85
N SER A 34 -6.88 2.13 4.97
CA SER A 34 -6.21 1.49 3.84
C SER A 34 -6.29 -0.02 3.98
N VAL A 35 -6.55 -0.71 2.86
CA VAL A 35 -6.61 -2.18 2.78
C VAL A 35 -5.58 -2.63 1.76
N PHE A 36 -4.66 -3.50 2.16
CA PHE A 36 -3.69 -4.12 1.26
C PHE A 36 -4.15 -5.54 0.93
N PHE A 37 -4.51 -5.77 -0.33
CA PHE A 37 -4.98 -7.07 -0.81
C PHE A 37 -3.89 -7.74 -1.65
N PHE A 38 -3.27 -8.78 -1.11
CA PHE A 38 -2.22 -9.54 -1.78
C PHE A 38 -2.82 -10.77 -2.45
N TYR A 39 -2.42 -11.02 -3.70
CA TYR A 39 -2.81 -12.21 -4.47
C TYR A 39 -1.56 -12.93 -4.98
N PRO A 40 -1.59 -14.26 -5.08
CA PRO A 40 -0.55 -15.00 -5.78
C PRO A 40 -0.60 -14.65 -7.28
N GLY A 41 0.57 -14.46 -7.88
CA GLY A 41 0.71 -14.38 -9.33
C GLY A 41 0.58 -15.74 -9.99
#